data_AF-A0A960TSS3-F1
#
_entry.id   AF-A0A960TSS3-F1
#
_cell.length_a   1.000
_cell.length_b   1.000
_cell.length_c   1.000
_cell.angle_alpha   90.00
_cell.angle_beta   90.00
_cell.angle_gamma   90.00
#
_symmetry.space_group_name_H-M   'P 1'
#
loop_
_entity.id
_entity.type
_entity.pdbx_description
1 polymer ?
#
loop_
_entity_poly.entity_id
_entity_poly.type
_entity_poly.pdbx_seq_one_letter_code
_entity_poly.pdbx_strand_id
1 'polypeptide(L)'
;MPRRVLPLVCLCALLLPLASCREENAPLGVSDLTPAELEYVTRFVQLERARAVALRDRPAGEALLDSLAAAWGDSALARAESALSPDTDRLAAFHDLLSRLLEAEEDSLLDNPSPERLTAPLPAPATDEPPPPPS
;
A
#
# COMPACT_ATOMS: atom_id res chain seq x y z
N MET A 1 13.75 9.63 77.50
CA MET A 1 15.00 9.88 76.74
C MET A 1 14.69 9.80 75.24
N PRO A 2 15.21 10.73 74.40
CA PRO A 2 14.76 10.97 73.02
C PRO A 2 15.70 10.43 71.92
N ARG A 3 15.22 10.52 70.64
CA ARG A 3 15.88 10.29 69.31
C ARG A 3 15.84 8.83 68.80
N ARG A 4 15.48 8.50 67.55
CA ARG A 4 15.85 9.02 66.19
C ARG A 4 14.69 8.77 65.19
N VAL A 5 14.21 9.73 64.39
CA VAL A 5 14.59 10.13 63.00
C VAL A 5 14.92 8.97 62.04
N LEU A 6 14.06 8.67 61.05
CA LEU A 6 14.24 9.04 59.62
C LEU A 6 13.04 8.57 58.75
N PRO A 7 12.68 9.29 57.68
CA PRO A 7 11.57 8.99 56.77
C PRO A 7 12.04 8.11 55.59
N LEU A 8 11.15 7.24 55.09
CA LEU A 8 11.36 6.49 53.84
C LEU A 8 10.00 6.51 53.10
N VAL A 9 9.76 7.50 52.25
CA VAL A 9 10.18 7.56 50.84
C VAL A 9 9.58 6.42 50.02
N CYS A 10 8.68 6.83 49.11
CA CYS A 10 8.35 6.21 47.84
C CYS A 10 7.91 4.73 47.82
N LEU A 11 6.59 4.52 47.80
CA LEU A 11 5.98 3.34 47.17
C LEU A 11 5.00 3.81 46.08
N CYS A 12 5.51 4.55 45.09
CA CYS A 12 4.74 5.09 43.95
C CYS A 12 5.15 4.49 42.59
N ALA A 13 5.74 3.30 42.52
CA ALA A 13 6.31 2.78 41.26
C ALA A 13 5.89 1.33 40.92
N LEU A 14 4.60 1.01 41.05
CA LEU A 14 4.04 -0.26 40.57
C LEU A 14 2.87 -0.05 39.59
N LEU A 15 3.03 0.91 38.68
CA LEU A 15 2.20 1.04 37.48
C LEU A 15 3.11 1.48 36.33
N LEU A 16 4.02 0.60 35.93
CA LEU A 16 4.51 0.62 34.55
C LEU A 16 3.44 -0.09 33.73
N PRO A 17 2.56 0.60 32.98
CA PRO A 17 1.95 -0.08 31.85
C PRO A 17 3.10 -0.58 30.99
N LEU A 18 3.04 -1.84 30.60
CA LEU A 18 3.76 -2.34 29.44
C LEU A 18 3.23 -1.53 28.25
N ALA A 19 3.74 -0.30 28.09
CA ALA A 19 3.75 0.41 26.85
C ALA A 19 4.62 -0.45 25.93
N SER A 20 3.98 -1.45 25.33
CA SER A 20 4.43 -1.98 24.07
C SER A 20 4.37 -0.80 23.11
N CYS A 21 5.44 -0.01 23.09
CA CYS A 21 5.82 0.78 21.94
C CYS A 21 6.13 -0.23 20.86
N ARG A 22 5.08 -0.83 20.29
CA ARG A 22 5.16 -1.36 18.94
C ARG A 22 5.47 -0.12 18.12
N GLU A 23 6.73 0.02 17.74
CA GLU A 23 7.13 1.01 16.75
C GLU A 23 6.29 0.66 15.52
N GLU A 24 5.19 1.38 15.33
CA GLU A 24 4.37 1.29 14.13
C GLU A 24 5.31 1.69 13.01
N ASN A 25 5.90 0.69 12.35
CA ASN A 25 6.65 0.91 11.12
C ASN A 25 5.74 1.71 10.21
N ALA A 26 6.21 2.89 9.79
CA ALA A 26 5.44 3.75 8.91
C ALA A 26 4.91 2.95 7.71
N PRO A 27 3.66 3.19 7.28
CA PRO A 27 3.08 2.45 6.17
C PRO A 27 3.98 2.60 4.94
N LEU A 28 4.15 1.49 4.21
CA LEU A 28 5.02 1.44 3.06
C LEU A 28 4.56 2.46 2.01
N GLY A 29 5.47 3.30 1.53
CA GLY A 29 5.24 4.24 0.43
C GLY A 29 5.74 3.69 -0.91
N VAL A 30 5.32 4.33 -2.01
CA VAL A 30 5.81 3.99 -3.37
C VAL A 30 7.33 4.21 -3.49
N SER A 31 7.88 5.19 -2.77
CA SER A 31 9.32 5.48 -2.72
C SER A 31 10.15 4.38 -2.05
N ASP A 32 9.51 3.52 -1.27
CA ASP A 32 10.18 2.46 -0.49
C ASP A 32 10.21 1.12 -1.25
N LEU A 33 9.64 1.10 -2.46
CA LEU A 33 9.62 -0.08 -3.32
C LEU A 33 10.99 -0.30 -3.97
N THR A 34 11.39 -1.57 -4.02
CA THR A 34 12.47 -1.99 -4.92
C THR A 34 12.05 -1.77 -6.38
N PRO A 35 12.99 -1.68 -7.33
CA PRO A 35 12.64 -1.54 -8.74
C PRO A 35 11.72 -2.65 -9.27
N ALA A 36 11.87 -3.87 -8.76
CA ALA A 36 11.04 -5.01 -9.16
C ALA A 36 9.61 -4.91 -8.58
N GLU A 37 9.47 -4.54 -7.30
CA GLU A 37 8.17 -4.28 -6.68
C GLU A 37 7.45 -3.10 -7.37
N LEU A 38 8.17 -2.04 -7.73
CA LEU A 38 7.62 -0.90 -8.45
C LEU A 38 7.13 -1.30 -9.85
N GLU A 39 7.91 -2.11 -10.58
CA GLU A 39 7.50 -2.67 -11.87
C GLU A 39 6.24 -3.54 -11.74
N TYR A 40 6.18 -4.37 -10.69
CA TYR A 40 5.00 -5.17 -10.37
C TYR A 40 3.76 -4.29 -10.17
N VAL A 41 3.83 -3.33 -9.25
CA VAL A 41 2.67 -2.48 -8.89
C VAL A 41 2.21 -1.68 -10.10
N THR A 42 3.15 -1.14 -10.87
CA THR A 42 2.84 -0.38 -12.10
C THR A 42 2.09 -1.25 -13.10
N ARG A 43 2.56 -2.48 -13.36
CA ARG A 43 1.88 -3.40 -14.27
C ARG A 43 0.53 -3.86 -13.74
N PHE A 44 0.43 -4.10 -12.44
CA PHE A 44 -0.84 -4.47 -11.80
C PHE A 44 -1.89 -3.38 -12.00
N VAL A 45 -1.56 -2.12 -11.68
CA VAL A 45 -2.46 -0.98 -11.88
C VAL A 45 -2.82 -0.79 -13.36
N GLN A 46 -1.86 -0.96 -14.28
CA GLN A 46 -2.12 -0.93 -15.72
C GLN A 46 -3.13 -2.01 -16.15
N LEU A 47 -2.98 -3.22 -15.62
CA LEU A 47 -3.89 -4.32 -15.91
C LEU A 47 -5.30 -4.02 -15.40
N GLU A 48 -5.44 -3.51 -14.17
CA GLU A 48 -6.74 -3.15 -13.60
C GLU A 48 -7.41 -2.01 -14.38
N ARG A 49 -6.66 -1.00 -14.80
CA ARG A 49 -7.16 0.07 -15.69
C ARG A 49 -7.65 -0.50 -17.02
N ALA A 50 -6.90 -1.41 -17.65
CA ALA A 50 -7.31 -2.05 -18.91
C ALA A 50 -8.56 -2.94 -18.74
N ARG A 51 -8.66 -3.67 -17.62
CA ARG A 51 -9.87 -4.43 -17.26
C ARG A 51 -11.08 -3.53 -17.07
N ALA A 52 -10.92 -2.40 -16.36
CA ALA A 52 -11.98 -1.43 -16.17
C ALA A 52 -12.48 -0.86 -17.51
N VAL A 53 -11.57 -0.54 -18.44
CA VAL A 53 -11.95 -0.17 -19.81
C VAL A 53 -12.72 -1.30 -20.49
N ALA A 54 -12.26 -2.56 -20.40
CA ALA A 54 -12.93 -3.70 -21.03
C ALA A 54 -14.35 -3.96 -20.49
N LEU A 55 -14.61 -3.61 -19.22
CA LEU A 55 -15.95 -3.71 -18.63
C LEU A 55 -16.92 -2.66 -19.20
N ARG A 56 -16.42 -1.47 -19.59
CA ARG A 56 -17.23 -0.37 -20.16
C ARG A 56 -17.31 -0.43 -21.69
N ASP A 57 -16.19 -0.72 -22.34
CA ASP A 57 -16.01 -0.85 -23.79
C ASP A 57 -15.11 -2.06 -24.06
N ARG A 58 -15.75 -3.19 -24.37
CA ARG A 58 -15.07 -4.47 -24.56
C ARG A 58 -14.05 -4.43 -25.71
N PRO A 59 -14.39 -4.02 -26.95
CA PRO A 59 -13.41 -3.95 -28.03
C PRO A 59 -12.18 -3.11 -27.69
N ALA A 60 -12.37 -1.94 -27.07
CA ALA A 60 -11.26 -1.09 -26.68
C ALA A 60 -10.40 -1.75 -25.60
N GLY A 61 -11.01 -2.31 -24.55
CA GLY A 61 -10.28 -2.95 -23.47
C GLY A 61 -9.58 -4.24 -23.86
N GLU A 62 -10.17 -5.07 -24.73
CA GLU A 62 -9.52 -6.25 -25.29
C GLU A 62 -8.27 -5.87 -26.09
N ALA A 63 -8.34 -4.84 -26.93
CA ALA A 63 -7.17 -4.36 -27.67
C ALA A 63 -6.05 -3.85 -26.73
N LEU A 64 -6.40 -3.23 -25.60
CA LEU A 64 -5.42 -2.84 -24.58
C LEU A 64 -4.80 -4.05 -23.90
N LEU A 65 -5.60 -5.03 -23.48
CA LEU A 65 -5.12 -6.24 -22.83
C LEU A 65 -4.21 -7.06 -23.74
N ASP A 66 -4.55 -7.18 -25.03
CA ASP A 66 -3.70 -7.83 -26.04
C ASP A 66 -2.38 -7.08 -26.22
N SER A 67 -2.43 -5.74 -26.22
CA SER A 67 -1.22 -4.91 -26.31
C SER A 67 -0.32 -5.07 -25.09
N LEU A 68 -0.89 -5.15 -23.88
CA LEU A 68 -0.13 -5.40 -22.64
C LEU A 68 0.48 -6.80 -22.64
N ALA A 69 -0.28 -7.81 -23.05
CA ALA A 69 0.21 -9.19 -23.17
C ALA A 69 1.39 -9.28 -24.15
N ALA A 70 1.28 -8.65 -25.31
CA ALA A 70 2.36 -8.59 -26.30
C ALA A 70 3.60 -7.82 -25.77
N ALA A 71 3.39 -6.72 -25.04
CA ALA A 71 4.48 -5.89 -24.52
C ALA A 71 5.26 -6.55 -23.36
N TRP A 72 4.58 -7.30 -22.49
CA TRP A 72 5.21 -7.89 -21.32
C TRP A 72 5.75 -9.31 -21.57
N GLY A 73 5.17 -10.01 -22.55
CA GLY A 73 5.55 -11.36 -22.94
C GLY A 73 5.27 -12.43 -21.88
N ASP A 74 5.51 -13.68 -22.24
CA ASP A 74 5.10 -14.85 -21.44
C ASP A 74 5.78 -14.96 -20.06
N SER A 75 6.95 -14.32 -19.90
CA SER A 75 7.71 -14.35 -18.63
C SER A 75 7.25 -13.30 -17.61
N ALA A 76 6.27 -12.46 -17.95
CA ALA A 76 5.84 -11.35 -17.11
C ALA A 76 5.36 -11.79 -15.74
N LEU A 77 4.54 -12.85 -15.68
CA LEU A 77 4.01 -13.38 -14.42
C LEU A 77 5.12 -13.96 -13.54
N ALA A 78 5.99 -14.81 -14.09
CA ALA A 78 7.10 -15.39 -13.33
C ALA A 78 8.07 -14.32 -12.80
N ARG A 79 8.33 -13.26 -13.58
CA ARG A 79 9.13 -12.11 -13.13
C ARG A 79 8.42 -11.34 -12.01
N ALA A 80 7.12 -11.11 -12.15
CA ALA A 80 6.30 -10.46 -11.13
C ALA A 80 6.28 -11.26 -9.82
N GLU A 81 6.12 -12.58 -9.86
CA GLU A 81 6.16 -13.43 -8.67
C GLU A 81 7.54 -13.40 -7.99
N SER A 82 8.62 -13.41 -8.78
CA SER A 82 9.99 -13.32 -8.25
C SER A 82 10.33 -11.96 -7.62
N ALA A 83 9.53 -10.93 -7.89
CA ALA A 83 9.73 -9.59 -7.34
C ALA A 83 9.25 -9.47 -5.89
N LEU A 84 8.39 -10.39 -5.43
CA LEU A 84 7.81 -10.34 -4.10
C LEU A 84 8.78 -10.85 -3.04
N SER A 85 8.88 -10.12 -1.93
CA SER A 85 9.73 -10.51 -0.81
C SER A 85 9.24 -11.82 -0.18
N PRO A 86 10.14 -12.77 0.17
CA PRO A 86 9.78 -13.95 0.95
C PRO A 86 9.51 -13.61 2.43
N ASP A 87 9.86 -12.40 2.88
CA ASP A 87 9.54 -11.90 4.21
C ASP A 87 8.04 -11.57 4.30
N THR A 88 7.34 -12.24 5.21
CA THR A 88 5.89 -12.10 5.40
C THR A 88 5.47 -10.71 5.85
N ASP A 89 6.28 -10.02 6.65
CA ASP A 89 5.96 -8.69 7.15
C ASP A 89 6.09 -7.66 6.01
N ARG A 90 7.14 -7.79 5.20
CA ARG A 90 7.31 -6.98 3.98
C ARG A 90 6.18 -7.23 2.99
N LEU A 91 5.81 -8.49 2.78
CA LEU A 91 4.73 -8.85 1.86
C LEU A 91 3.38 -8.28 2.32
N ALA A 92 3.10 -8.31 3.62
CA ALA A 92 1.89 -7.70 4.18
C ALA A 92 1.86 -6.18 3.95
N ALA A 93 2.97 -5.49 4.23
CA ALA A 93 3.08 -4.04 3.99
C ALA A 93 2.99 -3.68 2.49
N PHE A 94 3.51 -4.55 1.62
CA PHE A 94 3.37 -4.39 0.18
C PHE A 94 1.92 -4.53 -0.30
N HIS A 95 1.20 -5.54 0.20
CA HIS A 95 -0.23 -5.70 -0.12
C HIS A 95 -1.08 -4.55 0.42
N ASP A 96 -0.78 -4.05 1.62
CA ASP A 96 -1.42 -2.86 2.18
C ASP A 96 -1.25 -1.64 1.26
N LEU A 97 -0.01 -1.36 0.81
CA LEU A 97 0.25 -0.30 -0.17
C LEU A 97 -0.54 -0.51 -1.46
N LEU A 98 -0.60 -1.75 -1.98
CA LEU A 98 -1.37 -2.05 -3.19
C LEU A 98 -2.86 -1.75 -3.00
N SER A 99 -3.44 -2.12 -1.86
CA SER A 99 -4.84 -1.79 -1.53
C SER A 99 -5.08 -0.28 -1.50
N ARG A 100 -4.22 0.49 -0.82
CA ARG A 100 -4.33 1.96 -0.75
C ARG A 100 -4.13 2.64 -2.11
N LEU A 101 -3.32 2.06 -3.00
CA LEU A 101 -3.18 2.54 -4.37
C LEU A 101 -4.44 2.26 -5.20
N LEU A 102 -5.07 1.10 -5.05
CA LEU A 102 -6.32 0.76 -5.75
C LEU A 102 -7.49 1.60 -5.26
N GLU A 103 -7.54 1.92 -3.96
CA GLU A 103 -8.51 2.87 -3.41
C GLU A 103 -8.32 4.27 -4.00
N ALA A 104 -7.08 4.73 -4.13
CA ALA A 104 -6.79 5.99 -4.82
C ALA A 104 -7.09 5.96 -6.34
N GLU A 105 -7.26 4.78 -6.93
CA GLU A 105 -7.70 4.59 -8.32
C GLU A 105 -9.22 4.46 -8.48
N GLU A 106 -10.01 4.48 -7.40
CA GLU A 106 -11.45 4.18 -7.45
C GLU A 106 -12.20 4.96 -8.54
N ASP A 107 -12.03 6.29 -8.58
CA ASP A 107 -12.60 7.17 -9.61
C ASP A 107 -12.23 6.73 -11.03
N SER A 108 -10.99 6.29 -11.23
CA SER A 108 -10.49 5.83 -12.54
C SER A 108 -11.08 4.50 -12.95
N LEU A 109 -11.30 3.61 -11.98
CA LEU A 109 -11.68 2.23 -12.25
C LEU A 109 -13.21 2.07 -12.33
N LEU A 110 -13.95 2.82 -11.52
CA LEU A 110 -15.39 2.68 -11.39
C LEU A 110 -16.13 3.76 -12.19
N ASP A 111 -15.78 5.02 -12.02
CA ASP A 111 -16.59 6.13 -12.55
C ASP A 111 -16.18 6.54 -13.96
N ASN A 112 -14.88 6.63 -14.23
CA ASN A 112 -14.36 7.13 -15.50
C ASN A 112 -13.16 6.33 -16.05
N PRO A 113 -13.34 5.03 -16.37
CA PRO A 113 -12.31 4.25 -17.04
C PRO A 113 -12.03 4.80 -18.44
N SER A 114 -10.75 5.08 -18.70
CA SER A 114 -10.28 5.65 -19.96
C SER A 114 -8.94 5.04 -20.38
N PRO A 115 -8.76 4.68 -21.68
CA PRO A 115 -7.48 4.23 -22.23
C PRO A 115 -6.33 5.21 -22.00
N GLU A 116 -6.60 6.52 -21.97
CA GLU A 116 -5.58 7.57 -21.79
C GLU A 116 -4.90 7.49 -20.42
N ARG A 117 -5.58 6.91 -19.43
CA ARG A 117 -5.04 6.75 -18.08
C ARG A 117 -4.16 5.52 -17.93
N LEU A 118 -4.07 4.65 -18.95
CA LEU A 118 -3.35 3.39 -18.83
C LEU A 118 -1.91 3.59 -18.33
N THR A 119 -1.17 4.51 -18.95
CA THR A 119 0.23 4.82 -18.60
C THR A 119 0.40 5.99 -17.64
N ALA A 120 -0.70 6.50 -17.06
CA ALA A 120 -0.62 7.58 -16.08
C ALA A 120 0.24 7.13 -14.88
N PRO A 121 0.96 8.06 -14.22
CA PRO A 121 1.71 7.76 -13.01
C PRO A 121 0.86 7.04 -11.96
N LEU A 122 1.53 6.29 -11.08
CA LEU A 122 0.86 5.75 -9.89
C LEU A 122 0.25 6.91 -9.08
N PRO A 123 -0.98 6.74 -8.56
CA PRO A 123 -1.58 7.75 -7.72
C PRO A 123 -0.82 7.81 -6.39
N ALA A 124 -1.02 8.90 -5.65
CA ALA A 124 -0.63 8.90 -4.25
C ALA A 124 -1.49 7.84 -3.53
N PRO A 125 -0.90 6.95 -2.71
CA PRO A 125 -1.68 6.00 -1.93
C PRO A 125 -2.68 6.73 -1.04
N ALA A 126 -3.90 6.19 -0.89
CA ALA A 126 -4.82 6.67 0.12
C ALA A 126 -4.13 6.69 1.50
N THR A 127 -4.37 7.75 2.26
CA THR A 127 -3.89 7.86 3.65
C THR A 127 -4.99 7.37 4.58
N ASP A 128 -4.61 6.62 5.62
CA ASP A 128 -5.52 6.24 6.71
C ASP A 128 -5.92 7.43 7.61
N GLU A 129 -5.49 8.65 7.29
CA GLU A 129 -5.82 9.82 8.08
C GLU A 129 -7.30 10.19 7.88
N PRO A 130 -8.12 10.21 8.95
CA PRO A 130 -9.51 10.61 8.83
C PRO A 130 -9.60 12.06 8.33
N PRO A 131 -10.60 12.38 7.49
CA PRO A 131 -10.74 13.73 6.96
C PRO A 131 -10.80 14.75 8.11
N PRO A 132 -10.21 15.94 7.95
CA PRO A 132 -10.25 16.96 8.99
C PRO A 132 -11.72 17.27 9.34
N PRO A 133 -12.04 17.51 10.63
CA PRO A 133 -13.40 17.82 11.03
C PRO A 133 -13.89 19.06 10.26
N PRO A 134 -15.18 19.11 9.88
CA PRO A 134 -15.73 20.28 9.21
C PRO A 134 -15.53 21.53 10.08
N SER A 135 -15.10 22.62 9.45
CA SER A 135 -14.93 23.93 10.08
C SER A 135 -16.27 24.57 10.46
#